data_AF-A0A2I2KMA6-F1
#
_entry.id   AF-A0A2I2KMA6-F1
#
_cell.length_a   1.000
_cell.length_b   1.000
_cell.length_c   1.000
_cell.angle_alpha   90.00
_cell.angle_beta   90.00
_cell.angle_gamma   90.00
#
_symmetry.space_group_name_H-M   'P 1'
#
loop_
_entity.id
_entity.type
_entity.pdbx_description
1 polymer ?
#
loop_
_entity_poly.entity_id
_entity_poly.type
_entity_poly.pdbx_seq_one_letter_code
_entity_poly.pdbx_strand_id
1 'polypeptide(L)'
;MAVPTDLVLIGCVKSKSARPVRAAELFTGTLFEGRRAFAQVSGVPWYILSAKFGLLAPDDVIGPYDVYLADQPHAYRQAWGEFVCARLAALHRDLTGQTIEVHAGAAYVDPLRVPLGKLGARLATPTEHLGLGEQLAWYSSQRSRRADPPSVDRTVREVAALTAALTDQSRARTPGEFLAVGRDGFNRPGLYSW
;
A
#
# COMPACT_ATOMS: atom_id res chain seq x y z
N MET A 1 -12.60 7.31 -2.11
CA MET A 1 -12.27 6.13 -2.94
C MET A 1 -10.76 5.94 -2.88
N ALA A 2 -10.25 4.72 -2.63
CA ALA A 2 -8.81 4.47 -2.71
C ALA A 2 -8.36 4.72 -4.15
N VAL A 3 -7.29 5.49 -4.33
CA VAL A 3 -6.71 5.70 -5.67
C VAL A 3 -6.23 4.33 -6.16
N PRO A 4 -6.64 3.88 -7.36
CA PRO A 4 -6.13 2.63 -7.91
C PRO A 4 -4.60 2.71 -8.07
N THR A 5 -3.92 1.70 -7.55
CA THR A 5 -2.46 1.56 -7.61
C THR A 5 -2.08 0.85 -8.89
N ASP A 6 -1.12 1.39 -9.64
CA ASP A 6 -0.65 0.81 -10.91
C ASP A 6 0.61 -0.03 -10.74
N LEU A 7 1.39 0.25 -9.68
CA LEU A 7 2.65 -0.42 -9.39
C LEU A 7 2.91 -0.47 -7.89
N VAL A 8 3.42 -1.60 -7.39
CA VAL A 8 3.79 -1.76 -5.97
C VAL A 8 5.31 -1.93 -5.81
N LEU A 9 5.91 -1.16 -4.92
CA LEU A 9 7.31 -1.29 -4.52
C LEU A 9 7.38 -1.73 -3.06
N ILE A 10 8.10 -2.81 -2.77
CA ILE A 10 8.30 -3.29 -1.40
C ILE A 10 9.76 -3.15 -0.97
N GLY A 11 9.99 -2.59 0.21
CA GLY A 11 11.34 -2.48 0.78
C GLY A 11 11.87 -3.83 1.24
N CYS A 12 13.13 -4.10 0.91
CA CYS A 12 13.86 -5.26 1.45
C CYS A 12 14.04 -5.17 2.98
N VAL A 13 14.49 -6.28 3.60
CA VAL A 13 14.78 -6.36 5.04
C VAL A 13 16.18 -6.89 5.31
N LYS A 14 16.61 -6.77 6.57
CA LYS A 14 17.95 -7.20 7.01
C LYS A 14 18.15 -8.70 6.82
N SER A 15 17.20 -9.50 7.30
CA SER A 15 17.25 -10.97 7.29
C SER A 15 17.10 -11.53 5.87
N LYS A 16 17.98 -12.47 5.52
CA LYS A 16 18.06 -13.06 4.18
C LYS A 16 18.38 -14.56 4.26
N SER A 17 18.04 -15.30 3.21
CA SER A 17 18.54 -16.65 2.96
C SER A 17 20.07 -16.65 2.84
N ALA A 18 20.72 -17.72 3.30
CA ALA A 18 22.17 -17.89 3.21
C ALA A 18 22.67 -18.28 1.80
N ARG A 19 21.75 -18.64 0.89
CA ARG A 19 22.07 -19.09 -0.47
C ARG A 19 21.39 -18.23 -1.53
N PRO A 20 21.96 -18.14 -2.75
CA PRO A 20 21.28 -17.52 -3.88
C PRO A 20 19.92 -18.16 -4.16
N VAL A 21 18.90 -17.31 -4.26
CA VAL A 21 17.50 -17.66 -4.55
C VAL A 21 16.84 -16.49 -5.29
N ARG A 22 15.61 -16.68 -5.75
CA ARG A 22 14.77 -15.58 -6.29
C ARG A 22 14.64 -14.47 -5.26
N ALA A 23 14.64 -13.21 -5.70
CA ALA A 23 14.59 -12.04 -4.83
C ALA A 23 13.33 -12.05 -3.93
N ALA A 24 12.20 -12.53 -4.46
CA ALA A 24 10.97 -12.75 -3.70
C ALA A 24 11.11 -13.73 -2.52
N GLU A 25 12.14 -14.58 -2.52
CA GLU A 25 12.43 -15.58 -1.50
C GLU A 25 13.72 -15.30 -0.73
N LEU A 26 14.55 -14.35 -1.20
CA LEU A 26 15.80 -14.02 -0.54
C LEU A 26 15.55 -13.40 0.82
N PHE A 27 14.65 -12.42 0.92
CA PHE A 27 14.42 -11.68 2.15
C PHE A 27 13.42 -12.41 3.05
N THR A 28 13.70 -12.47 4.35
CA THR A 28 12.93 -13.28 5.31
C THR A 28 12.40 -12.45 6.47
N GLY A 29 11.32 -12.92 7.09
CA GLY A 29 10.70 -12.28 8.26
C GLY A 29 9.33 -11.69 7.97
N THR A 30 8.53 -11.58 9.04
CA THR A 30 7.08 -11.29 8.99
C THR A 30 6.72 -10.03 8.22
N LEU A 31 7.51 -8.96 8.35
CA LEU A 31 7.27 -7.71 7.64
C LEU A 31 7.42 -7.87 6.12
N PHE A 32 8.48 -8.54 5.67
CA PHE A 32 8.70 -8.76 4.25
C PHE A 32 7.68 -9.73 3.69
N GLU A 33 7.35 -10.79 4.42
CA GLU A 33 6.30 -11.75 4.05
C GLU A 33 4.94 -11.06 3.90
N GLY A 34 4.57 -10.17 4.82
CA GLY A 34 3.34 -9.36 4.75
C GLY A 34 3.32 -8.44 3.53
N ARG A 35 4.42 -7.70 3.30
CA ARG A 35 4.59 -6.83 2.11
C ARG A 35 4.49 -7.62 0.81
N ARG A 36 5.20 -8.75 0.72
CA ARG A 36 5.21 -9.63 -0.45
C ARG A 36 3.82 -10.19 -0.72
N ALA A 37 3.14 -10.70 0.31
CA ALA A 37 1.79 -11.22 0.17
C ALA A 37 0.82 -10.14 -0.32
N PHE A 38 0.90 -8.93 0.22
CA PHE A 38 0.12 -7.79 -0.25
C PHE A 38 0.41 -7.45 -1.72
N ALA A 39 1.68 -7.36 -2.11
CA ALA A 39 2.08 -7.08 -3.49
C ALA A 39 1.58 -8.16 -4.46
N GLN A 40 1.62 -9.44 -4.08
CA GLN A 40 1.11 -10.54 -4.90
C GLN A 40 -0.40 -10.47 -5.11
N VAL A 41 -1.18 -10.17 -4.07
CA VAL A 41 -2.66 -10.04 -4.20
C VAL A 41 -3.09 -8.69 -4.77
N SER A 42 -2.15 -7.76 -5.00
CA SER A 42 -2.46 -6.45 -5.56
C SER A 42 -2.97 -6.52 -7.00
N GLY A 43 -2.56 -7.57 -7.74
CA GLY A 43 -2.92 -7.78 -9.14
C GLY A 43 -2.16 -6.87 -10.13
N VAL A 44 -1.22 -6.06 -9.65
CA VAL A 44 -0.41 -5.15 -10.46
C VAL A 44 1.07 -5.52 -10.41
N PRO A 45 1.89 -5.03 -11.37
CA PRO A 45 3.33 -5.25 -11.34
C PRO A 45 3.96 -4.81 -10.01
N TRP A 46 4.91 -5.59 -9.51
CA TRP A 46 5.60 -5.26 -8.28
C TRP A 46 7.08 -5.61 -8.31
N TYR A 47 7.86 -4.85 -7.53
CA TYR A 47 9.31 -4.96 -7.46
C TYR A 47 9.81 -4.79 -6.02
N ILE A 48 11.04 -5.24 -5.79
CA ILE A 48 11.70 -5.11 -4.49
C ILE A 48 12.74 -3.99 -4.55
N LEU A 49 12.63 -3.04 -3.63
CA LEU A 49 13.63 -2.01 -3.39
C LEU A 49 14.79 -2.61 -2.59
N SER A 50 15.93 -2.76 -3.24
CA SER A 50 17.18 -3.27 -2.68
C SER A 50 18.17 -2.14 -2.44
N ALA A 51 18.73 -2.07 -1.23
CA ALA A 51 19.80 -1.12 -0.94
C ALA A 51 21.00 -1.27 -1.90
N LYS A 52 21.34 -2.51 -2.29
CA LYS A 52 22.50 -2.80 -3.15
C LYS A 52 22.16 -2.71 -4.64
N PHE A 53 21.04 -3.31 -5.05
CA PHE A 53 20.70 -3.49 -6.46
C PHE A 53 19.71 -2.46 -6.98
N GLY A 54 19.19 -1.57 -6.13
CA GLY A 54 18.16 -0.60 -6.50
C GLY A 54 16.80 -1.26 -6.62
N LEU A 55 16.53 -1.83 -7.79
CA LEU A 55 15.24 -2.40 -8.17
C LEU A 55 15.43 -3.84 -8.63
N LEU A 56 14.71 -4.77 -8.01
CA LEU A 56 14.72 -6.20 -8.36
C LEU A 56 13.33 -6.67 -8.77
N ALA A 57 13.29 -7.47 -9.84
CA ALA A 57 12.12 -8.27 -10.16
C ALA A 57 11.99 -9.44 -9.15
N PRO A 58 10.77 -9.94 -8.90
CA PRO A 58 10.54 -11.05 -7.98
C PRO A 58 11.38 -12.31 -8.30
N ASP A 59 11.62 -12.55 -9.59
CA ASP A 59 12.29 -13.75 -10.10
C ASP A 59 13.80 -13.58 -10.28
N ASP A 60 14.37 -12.40 -10.02
CA ASP A 60 15.81 -12.18 -10.10
C ASP A 60 16.53 -13.10 -9.10
N VAL A 61 17.48 -13.91 -9.57
CA VAL A 61 18.28 -14.77 -8.69
C VAL A 61 19.47 -13.97 -8.14
N ILE A 62 19.48 -13.75 -6.83
CA ILE A 62 20.53 -12.99 -6.15
C ILE A 62 20.99 -13.69 -4.88
N GLY A 63 22.26 -13.49 -4.51
CA GLY A 63 22.84 -13.96 -3.26
C GLY A 63 22.63 -12.99 -2.08
N PRO A 64 22.90 -13.44 -0.84
CA PRO A 64 22.88 -12.55 0.32
C PRO A 64 23.90 -11.42 0.18
N TYR A 65 23.58 -10.27 0.78
CA TYR A 65 24.45 -9.10 0.84
C TYR A 65 24.15 -8.29 2.11
N ASP A 66 25.11 -7.46 2.50
CA ASP A 66 25.01 -6.57 3.64
C ASP A 66 25.25 -5.12 3.22
N VAL A 67 24.16 -4.46 2.80
CA VAL A 67 24.13 -3.04 2.48
C VAL A 67 22.86 -2.49 3.11
N TYR A 68 23.00 -1.46 3.93
CA TYR A 68 21.88 -0.74 4.51
C TYR A 68 21.82 0.68 3.94
N LEU A 69 20.71 0.99 3.26
CA LEU A 69 20.57 2.26 2.55
C LEU A 69 20.59 3.47 3.49
N ALA A 70 20.07 3.32 4.72
CA ALA A 70 20.03 4.41 5.70
C ALA A 70 21.44 4.84 6.17
N ASP A 71 22.40 3.91 6.18
CA ASP A 71 23.80 4.18 6.55
C ASP A 71 24.57 4.87 5.42
N GLN A 72 24.02 4.90 4.19
CA GLN A 72 24.70 5.51 3.06
C GLN A 72 24.59 7.04 3.10
N PRO A 73 25.60 7.78 2.61
CA PRO A 73 25.54 9.24 2.53
C PRO A 73 24.34 9.74 1.72
N HIS A 74 23.90 10.97 2.00
CA HIS A 74 22.78 11.60 1.28
C HIS A 74 22.95 11.54 -0.25
N ALA A 75 24.13 11.88 -0.77
CA ALA A 75 24.43 11.83 -2.20
C ALA A 75 24.28 10.42 -2.79
N TYR A 76 24.66 9.37 -2.03
CA TYR A 76 24.44 7.98 -2.45
C TYR A 76 22.95 7.67 -2.55
N ARG A 77 22.17 8.05 -1.53
CA ARG A 77 20.72 7.82 -1.54
C ARG A 77 20.04 8.54 -2.69
N GLN A 78 20.44 9.77 -3.00
CA GLN A 78 19.94 10.51 -4.17
C GLN A 78 20.25 9.79 -5.49
N ALA A 79 21.50 9.38 -5.71
CA ALA A 79 21.89 8.63 -6.91
C ALA A 79 21.16 7.28 -7.01
N TRP A 80 20.97 6.61 -5.87
CA TRP A 80 20.17 5.39 -5.78
C TRP A 80 18.71 5.63 -6.21
N GLY A 81 18.10 6.73 -5.76
CA GLY A 81 16.73 7.10 -6.13
C GLY A 81 16.57 7.39 -7.62
N GLU A 82 17.52 8.14 -8.20
CA GLU A 82 17.57 8.38 -9.65
C GLU A 82 17.73 7.09 -10.44
N PHE A 83 18.63 6.21 -10.02
CA PHE A 83 18.84 4.91 -10.63
C PHE A 83 17.58 4.05 -10.62
N VAL A 84 16.90 3.94 -9.47
CA VAL A 84 15.64 3.17 -9.36
C VAL A 84 14.57 3.70 -10.30
N CYS A 85 14.39 5.02 -10.36
CA CYS A 85 13.36 5.63 -11.19
C CYS A 85 13.67 5.50 -12.69
N ALA A 86 14.94 5.60 -13.08
CA ALA A 86 15.37 5.32 -14.45
C ALA A 86 15.09 3.85 -14.84
N ARG A 87 15.33 2.89 -13.93
CA ARG A 87 15.00 1.48 -14.16
C ARG A 87 13.49 1.25 -14.30
N LEU A 88 12.67 1.90 -13.47
CA LEU A 88 11.21 1.84 -13.59
C LEU A 88 10.73 2.40 -14.93
N ALA A 89 11.23 3.56 -15.35
CA ALA A 89 10.89 4.16 -16.64
C ALA A 89 11.27 3.25 -17.82
N ALA A 90 12.43 2.59 -17.75
CA ALA A 90 12.84 1.63 -18.78
C ALA A 90 11.91 0.41 -18.88
N LEU A 91 11.36 -0.07 -17.75
CA LEU A 91 10.45 -1.22 -17.71
C LEU A 91 9.02 -0.88 -18.14
N HIS A 92 8.51 0.30 -17.78
CA HIS A 92 7.11 0.68 -17.99
C HIS A 92 6.88 1.68 -19.13
N ARG A 93 7.96 2.16 -19.78
CA ARG A 93 8.00 3.17 -20.86
C ARG A 93 7.46 4.55 -20.52
N ASP A 94 6.30 4.65 -19.88
CA ASP A 94 5.68 5.90 -19.44
C ASP A 94 5.05 5.71 -18.06
N LEU A 95 5.45 6.55 -17.10
CA LEU A 95 4.93 6.55 -15.73
C LEU A 95 3.99 7.74 -15.47
N THR A 96 3.71 8.55 -16.47
CA THR A 96 2.88 9.75 -16.35
C THR A 96 1.49 9.39 -15.85
N GLY A 97 1.08 9.98 -14.73
CA GLY A 97 -0.23 9.76 -14.12
C GLY A 97 -0.35 8.45 -13.32
N GLN A 98 0.63 7.55 -13.38
CA GLN A 98 0.60 6.29 -12.63
C GLN A 98 0.76 6.52 -11.13
N THR A 99 0.08 5.71 -10.33
CA THR A 99 0.24 5.66 -8.88
C THR A 99 1.15 4.50 -8.47
N ILE A 100 2.30 4.86 -7.91
CA ILE A 100 3.32 3.94 -7.40
C ILE A 100 3.20 3.89 -5.89
N GLU A 101 2.76 2.75 -5.36
CA GLU A 101 2.59 2.52 -3.94
C GLU A 101 3.86 1.90 -3.34
N VAL A 102 4.45 2.57 -2.36
CA VAL A 102 5.74 2.19 -1.76
C VAL A 102 5.54 1.74 -0.32
N HIS A 103 5.92 0.50 -0.05
CA HIS A 103 5.93 -0.14 1.26
C HIS A 103 7.36 -0.31 1.76
N ALA A 104 7.98 0.79 2.15
CA ALA A 104 9.35 0.84 2.65
C ALA A 104 9.52 1.96 3.69
N GLY A 105 10.62 1.94 4.43
CA GLY A 105 10.95 3.04 5.36
C GLY A 105 11.41 4.30 4.63
N ALA A 106 11.41 5.43 5.34
CA ALA A 106 11.74 6.77 4.80
C ALA A 106 13.05 6.80 4.00
N ALA A 107 14.10 6.10 4.46
CA ALA A 107 15.39 6.01 3.76
C ALA A 107 15.30 5.51 2.30
N TYR A 108 14.28 4.71 1.97
CA TYR A 108 13.98 4.27 0.61
C TYR A 108 12.98 5.18 -0.09
N VAL A 109 12.00 5.73 0.64
CA VAL A 109 10.92 6.54 0.09
C VAL A 109 11.41 7.91 -0.34
N ASP A 110 12.14 8.61 0.53
CA ASP A 110 12.52 10.01 0.32
C ASP A 110 13.31 10.24 -0.98
N PRO A 111 14.30 9.39 -1.33
CA PRO A 111 15.04 9.58 -2.56
C PRO A 111 14.23 9.32 -3.84
N LEU A 112 13.06 8.68 -3.75
CA LEU A 112 12.19 8.40 -4.90
C LEU A 112 11.21 9.55 -5.18
N ARG A 113 10.88 10.38 -4.18
CA ARG A 113 9.82 11.41 -4.31
C ARG A 113 10.07 12.37 -5.48
N VAL A 114 11.27 12.96 -5.53
CA VAL A 114 11.60 13.96 -6.57
C VAL A 114 11.74 13.32 -7.96
N PRO A 115 12.50 12.23 -8.16
CA PRO A 115 12.64 11.63 -9.49
C PRO A 115 11.32 11.05 -10.03
N LEU A 116 10.48 10.43 -9.20
CA LEU A 116 9.16 9.96 -9.64
C LEU A 116 8.24 11.12 -10.03
N GLY A 117 8.26 12.22 -9.27
CA GLY A 117 7.51 13.42 -9.63
C GLY A 117 7.93 14.03 -10.97
N LYS A 118 9.25 14.03 -11.28
CA LYS A 118 9.77 14.46 -12.59
C LYS A 118 9.29 13.57 -13.74
N LEU A 119 9.01 12.29 -13.46
CA LEU A 119 8.46 11.33 -14.42
C LEU A 119 6.92 11.39 -14.49
N GLY A 120 6.28 12.34 -13.79
CA GLY A 120 4.82 12.50 -13.78
C GLY A 120 4.07 11.45 -12.95
N ALA A 121 4.77 10.61 -12.18
CA ALA A 121 4.17 9.59 -11.34
C ALA A 121 3.75 10.15 -9.97
N ARG A 122 2.74 9.54 -9.36
CA ARG A 122 2.28 9.81 -7.99
C ARG A 122 2.86 8.75 -7.06
N LEU A 123 3.50 9.17 -5.97
CA LEU A 123 3.99 8.26 -4.94
C LEU A 123 2.98 8.19 -3.78
N ALA A 124 2.58 6.97 -3.40
CA ALA A 124 1.71 6.70 -2.26
C ALA A 124 2.42 5.84 -1.21
N THR A 125 2.31 6.21 0.06
CA THR A 125 3.00 5.54 1.18
C THR A 125 2.01 5.21 2.31
N PRO A 126 1.07 4.29 2.09
CA PRO A 126 -0.07 4.07 3.00
C PRO A 126 0.33 3.57 4.39
N THR A 127 1.54 3.05 4.54
CA THR A 127 2.06 2.47 5.79
C THR A 127 3.12 3.33 6.47
N GLU A 128 3.45 4.52 5.96
CA GLU A 128 4.52 5.40 6.47
C GLU A 128 4.29 5.88 7.91
N HIS A 129 3.03 6.07 8.29
CA HIS A 129 2.63 6.54 9.62
C HIS A 129 2.40 5.39 10.63
N LEU A 130 2.55 4.13 10.21
CA LEU A 130 2.22 2.96 11.01
C LEU A 130 3.48 2.33 11.61
N GLY A 131 3.40 1.96 12.89
CA GLY A 131 4.40 1.13 13.55
C GLY A 131 4.39 -0.32 13.02
N LEU A 132 5.42 -1.10 13.37
CA LEU A 132 5.62 -2.45 12.81
C LEU A 132 4.40 -3.37 12.98
N GLY A 133 3.81 -3.42 14.19
CA GLY A 133 2.63 -4.23 14.46
C GLY A 133 1.39 -3.78 13.68
N GLU A 134 1.21 -2.47 13.53
CA GLU A 134 0.11 -1.88 12.78
C GLU A 134 0.26 -2.14 11.27
N GLN A 135 1.49 -2.09 10.74
CA GLN A 135 1.75 -2.48 9.35
C GLN A 135 1.35 -3.95 9.10
N LEU A 136 1.73 -4.86 10.00
CA LEU A 136 1.37 -6.27 9.88
C LEU A 136 -0.15 -6.49 9.92
N ALA A 137 -0.85 -5.80 10.83
CA ALA A 137 -2.31 -5.81 10.89
C ALA A 137 -2.93 -5.24 9.61
N TRP A 138 -2.36 -4.15 9.09
CA TRP A 138 -2.79 -3.53 7.83
C TRP A 138 -2.67 -4.51 6.66
N TYR A 139 -1.52 -5.15 6.44
CA TYR A 139 -1.34 -6.12 5.36
C TYR A 139 -2.31 -7.31 5.46
N SER A 140 -2.53 -7.81 6.68
CA SER A 140 -3.51 -8.88 6.93
C SER A 140 -4.93 -8.45 6.50
N SER A 141 -5.35 -7.25 6.90
CA SER A 141 -6.67 -6.72 6.56
C SER A 141 -6.86 -6.49 5.06
N GLN A 142 -5.84 -5.98 4.37
CA GLN A 142 -5.88 -5.76 2.91
C GLN A 142 -5.95 -7.08 2.16
N ARG A 143 -5.22 -8.10 2.61
CA ARG A 143 -5.29 -9.44 2.03
C ARG A 143 -6.69 -10.02 2.17
N SER A 144 -7.33 -9.92 3.34
CA SER A 144 -8.71 -10.38 3.53
C SER A 144 -9.68 -9.65 2.60
N ARG A 145 -9.55 -8.32 2.46
CA ARG A 145 -10.41 -7.52 1.56
C ARG A 145 -10.25 -7.87 0.08
N ARG A 146 -9.05 -8.27 -0.35
CA ARG A 146 -8.75 -8.61 -1.75
C ARG A 146 -8.97 -10.09 -2.08
N ALA A 147 -8.79 -10.98 -1.11
CA ALA A 147 -9.06 -12.42 -1.24
C ALA A 147 -10.56 -12.73 -1.21
N ASP A 148 -11.36 -11.87 -0.60
CA ASP A 148 -12.81 -11.93 -0.59
C ASP A 148 -13.36 -10.76 -1.43
N PRO A 149 -13.21 -10.79 -2.78
CA PRO A 149 -13.89 -9.80 -3.61
C PRO A 149 -15.38 -9.89 -3.26
N PRO A 150 -16.07 -8.77 -2.97
CA PRO A 150 -17.47 -8.85 -2.64
C PRO A 150 -18.15 -9.51 -3.84
N SER A 151 -18.71 -10.70 -3.64
CA SER A 151 -19.41 -11.37 -4.72
C SER A 151 -20.49 -10.41 -5.21
N VAL A 152 -20.76 -10.38 -6.52
CA VAL A 152 -21.81 -9.54 -7.09
C VAL A 152 -23.11 -9.75 -6.28
N ASP A 153 -23.37 -10.99 -5.90
CA ASP A 153 -24.50 -11.40 -5.07
C ASP A 153 -24.49 -10.83 -3.63
N ARG A 154 -23.32 -10.79 -2.96
CA ARG A 154 -23.19 -10.13 -1.64
C ARG A 154 -23.36 -8.61 -1.74
N THR A 155 -22.75 -7.99 -2.75
CA THR A 155 -22.87 -6.54 -3.00
C THR A 155 -24.31 -6.16 -3.30
N VAL A 156 -24.99 -6.92 -4.16
CA VAL A 156 -26.41 -6.71 -4.49
C VAL A 156 -27.28 -6.89 -3.26
N ARG A 157 -27.03 -7.90 -2.42
CA ARG A 157 -27.76 -8.06 -1.14
C ARG A 157 -27.54 -6.91 -0.17
N GLU A 158 -26.30 -6.45 0.00
CA GLU A 158 -25.98 -5.33 0.91
C GLU A 158 -26.60 -4.02 0.42
N VAL A 159 -26.52 -3.73 -0.88
CA VAL A 159 -27.18 -2.57 -1.50
C VAL A 159 -28.69 -2.68 -1.39
N ALA A 160 -29.27 -3.85 -1.65
CA ALA A 160 -30.71 -4.06 -1.51
C ALA A 160 -31.18 -3.88 -0.06
N ALA A 161 -30.44 -4.41 0.91
CA ALA A 161 -30.73 -4.26 2.33
C ALA A 161 -30.63 -2.79 2.80
N LEU A 162 -29.59 -2.08 2.36
CA LEU A 162 -29.42 -0.66 2.67
C LEU A 162 -30.52 0.18 2.02
N THR A 163 -30.83 -0.09 0.75
CA THR A 163 -31.92 0.59 0.02
C THR A 163 -33.24 0.37 0.74
N ALA A 164 -33.58 -0.88 1.07
CA ALA A 164 -34.80 -1.22 1.80
C ALA A 164 -34.88 -0.48 3.15
N ALA A 165 -33.77 -0.42 3.90
CA ALA A 165 -33.70 0.30 5.17
C ALA A 165 -33.87 1.82 5.02
N LEU A 166 -33.32 2.41 3.95
CA LEU A 166 -33.44 3.85 3.67
C LEU A 166 -34.81 4.24 3.08
N THR A 167 -35.46 3.34 2.35
CA THR A 167 -36.79 3.57 1.76
C THR A 167 -37.94 3.24 2.71
N ASP A 168 -37.67 2.58 3.83
CA ASP A 168 -38.67 2.26 4.84
C ASP A 168 -39.11 3.53 5.58
N GLN A 169 -40.25 4.08 5.16
CA GLN A 169 -40.84 5.28 5.73
C GLN A 169 -41.25 5.11 7.20
N SER A 170 -41.46 3.88 7.69
CA SER A 170 -41.76 3.65 9.11
C SER A 170 -40.56 3.93 10.02
N ARG A 171 -39.35 3.97 9.46
CA ARG A 171 -38.10 4.30 10.15
C ARG A 171 -37.71 5.77 9.99
N ALA A 172 -38.44 6.51 9.16
CA ALA A 172 -38.25 7.94 9.01
C ALA A 172 -38.64 8.65 10.31
N ARG A 173 -37.83 9.63 10.71
CA ARG A 173 -38.11 10.48 11.87
C ARG A 173 -38.43 11.87 11.38
N THR A 174 -39.49 12.47 11.91
CA THR A 174 -39.85 13.85 11.55
C THR A 174 -38.83 14.83 12.14
N PRO A 175 -38.70 16.05 11.57
CA PRO A 175 -37.85 17.10 12.15
C PRO A 175 -38.21 17.44 13.60
N GLY A 176 -39.50 17.40 13.97
CA GLY A 176 -39.95 17.65 15.35
C GLY A 176 -39.48 16.57 16.33
N GLU A 177 -39.63 15.29 15.96
CA GLU A 177 -39.13 14.16 16.76
C GLU A 177 -37.60 14.13 16.86
N PHE A 178 -36.91 14.58 15.81
CA PHE A 178 -35.46 14.71 15.81
C PHE A 178 -34.99 15.76 16.81
N LEU A 179 -35.63 16.94 16.83
CA LEU A 179 -35.29 18.02 17.75
C LEU A 179 -35.66 17.70 19.21
N ALA A 180 -36.72 16.92 19.43
CA ALA A 180 -37.18 16.54 20.77
C ALA A 180 -36.27 15.55 21.52
N VAL A 181 -35.45 14.75 20.82
CA VAL A 181 -34.53 13.77 21.45
C VAL A 181 -33.26 14.40 22.03
N GLY A 182 -32.98 15.67 21.70
CA GLY A 182 -31.80 16.37 22.20
C GLY A 182 -30.50 15.88 21.56
N ARG A 183 -29.46 16.71 21.64
CA ARG A 183 -28.19 16.52 20.93
C ARG A 183 -27.40 15.29 21.43
N ASP A 184 -27.55 14.94 22.70
CA ASP A 184 -26.76 13.89 23.36
C ASP A 184 -27.09 12.48 22.83
N GLY A 185 -28.31 12.24 22.33
CA GLY A 185 -28.70 10.97 21.73
C GLY A 185 -28.00 10.64 20.40
N PHE A 186 -27.32 11.62 19.79
CA PHE A 186 -26.71 11.51 18.46
C PHE A 186 -25.18 11.73 18.46
N ASN A 187 -24.57 11.96 19.62
CA ASN A 187 -23.11 11.99 19.79
C ASN A 187 -22.52 10.56 19.79
N ARG A 188 -22.77 9.81 18.73
CA ARG A 188 -22.08 8.55 18.43
C ARG A 188 -21.13 8.77 17.25
N PRO A 189 -19.88 8.27 17.32
CA PRO A 189 -18.94 8.40 16.21
C PRO A 189 -19.56 7.83 14.92
N GLY A 190 -19.55 8.63 13.85
CA GLY A 190 -19.94 8.19 12.50
C GLY A 190 -21.21 8.81 11.90
N LEU A 191 -22.03 9.56 12.66
CA LEU A 191 -23.21 10.21 12.08
C LEU A 191 -22.99 11.69 11.69
N TYR A 192 -22.06 12.38 12.35
CA TYR A 192 -21.54 13.68 11.90
C TYR A 192 -20.07 13.79 12.33
N SER A 193 -19.16 13.66 11.38
CA SER A 193 -17.76 14.05 11.53
C SER A 193 -17.51 15.22 10.59
N TRP A 194 -17.62 16.43 11.11
CA TRP A 194 -16.97 17.62 10.57
C TRP A 194 -15.78 17.93 11.47
#